data_AF-A0A137Q0G3-F1
#
_entry.id   AF-A0A137Q0G3-F1
#
_cell.length_a   1.000
_cell.length_b   1.000
_cell.length_c   1.000
_cell.angle_alpha   90.00
_cell.angle_beta   90.00
_cell.angle_gamma   90.00
#
_symmetry.space_group_name_H-M   'P 1'
#
loop_
_entity.id
_entity.type
_entity.pdbx_description
1 polymer ?
#
loop_
_entity_poly.entity_id
_entity_poly.type
_entity_poly.pdbx_seq_one_letter_code
_entity_poly.pdbx_strand_id
1 'polypeptide(L)' 'MTEPREIPTEGELKVAGALNVLDSQGHEVAFSSLFADQKTIVAFIRHFGCGVCTSPP' A
#
# COMPACT_ATOMS: atom_id res chain seq x y z
N MET A 1 12.03 -21.13 -0.44
CA MET A 1 12.03 -19.66 -0.46
C MET A 1 11.16 -19.26 -1.64
N THR A 2 9.97 -18.72 -1.38
CA THR A 2 8.96 -18.48 -2.42
C THR A 2 9.40 -17.30 -3.30
N GLU A 3 9.49 -17.50 -4.61
CA GLU A 3 9.76 -16.47 -5.62
C GLU A 3 8.76 -15.31 -5.50
N PRO A 4 9.18 -14.04 -5.31
CA PRO A 4 8.25 -12.93 -5.25
C PRO A 4 8.19 -12.21 -6.60
N ARG A 5 7.43 -12.73 -7.57
CA ARG A 5 7.32 -12.10 -8.92
C ARG A 5 5.96 -12.26 -9.60
N GLU A 6 4.87 -12.41 -8.86
CA GLU A 6 3.56 -12.29 -9.49
C GLU A 6 3.07 -10.84 -9.36
N ILE A 7 2.89 -10.19 -10.51
CA ILE A 7 2.26 -8.87 -10.56
C ILE A 7 0.78 -9.09 -10.27
N PRO A 8 0.17 -8.36 -9.31
CA PRO A 8 -1.24 -8.50 -9.01
C PRO A 8 -2.10 -8.36 -10.26
N THR A 9 -3.08 -9.25 -10.40
CA THR A 9 -4.10 -9.19 -11.43
C THR A 9 -5.04 -8.01 -11.19
N GLU A 10 -5.77 -7.59 -12.23
CA GLU A 10 -6.79 -6.54 -12.11
C GLU A 10 -7.88 -6.90 -11.08
N GLY A 11 -8.27 -8.17 -11.00
CA GLY A 11 -9.22 -8.66 -10.00
C GLY A 11 -8.71 -8.50 -8.57
N GLU A 12 -7.44 -8.85 -8.32
CA GLU A 12 -6.81 -8.67 -7.01
C GLU A 12 -6.69 -7.19 -6.63
N LEU A 13 -6.33 -6.33 -7.59
CA LEU A 13 -6.29 -4.88 -7.38
C LEU A 13 -7.66 -4.32 -7.05
N LYS A 14 -8.72 -4.80 -7.71
CA LYS A 14 -10.10 -4.38 -7.43
C LYS A 14 -10.56 -4.79 -6.04
N VAL A 15 -10.25 -6.02 -5.62
CA VAL A 15 -10.58 -6.53 -4.28
C VAL A 15 -9.80 -5.75 -3.22
N ALA A 16 -8.49 -5.55 -3.40
CA ALA A 16 -7.67 -4.78 -2.48
C ALA A 16 -8.11 -3.32 -2.40
N GLY A 17 -8.44 -2.70 -3.53
CA GLY A 17 -8.90 -1.31 -3.62
C GLY A 17 -10.22 -1.01 -2.91
N ALA A 18 -11.03 -2.05 -2.67
CA ALA A 18 -12.29 -1.94 -1.94
C ALA A 18 -12.13 -2.06 -0.41
N LEU A 19 -10.93 -2.40 0.08
CA LEU A 19 -10.66 -2.46 1.52
C LEU A 19 -10.65 -1.05 2.10
N ASN A 20 -11.22 -0.90 3.29
CA ASN A 20 -11.10 0.32 4.07
C ASN A 20 -9.74 0.38 4.77
N VAL A 21 -9.09 1.53 4.68
CA VAL A 21 -7.81 1.85 5.34
C VAL A 21 -7.93 3.20 6.05
N LEU A 22 -7.02 3.46 6.98
CA LEU A 22 -6.92 4.78 7.61
C LEU A 22 -5.99 5.67 6.80
N ASP A 23 -6.45 6.89 6.50
CA ASP A 23 -5.62 7.92 5.90
C ASP A 23 -4.66 8.56 6.93
N SER A 24 -3.85 9.53 6.48
CA SER A 24 -2.90 10.25 7.34
C SER A 24 -3.54 11.04 8.49
N GLN A 25 -4.85 11.31 8.41
CA GLN A 25 -5.64 12.02 9.41
C GLN A 25 -6.44 11.05 10.31
N GLY A 26 -6.38 9.74 10.04
CA GLY A 26 -7.13 8.72 10.74
C GLY A 26 -8.56 8.53 10.24
N HIS A 27 -8.93 9.09 9.09
CA HIS A 27 -10.23 8.83 8.48
C HIS A 27 -10.24 7.48 7.76
N GLU A 28 -11.37 6.78 7.85
CA GLU A 28 -11.59 5.55 7.10
C GLU A 28 -11.94 5.88 5.65
N VAL A 29 -11.10 5.41 4.72
CA VAL A 29 -11.23 5.63 3.28
C VAL A 29 -11.03 4.31 2.52
N ALA A 30 -11.62 4.18 1.32
CA ALA A 30 -11.33 3.05 0.46
C ALA A 30 -9.87 3.12 -0.04
N PHE A 31 -9.13 2.02 0.00
CA PHE A 31 -7.71 1.98 -0.39
C PHE A 31 -7.45 2.53 -1.80
N SER A 32 -8.36 2.23 -2.74
CA SER A 32 -8.30 2.75 -4.11
C SER A 32 -8.31 4.29 -4.21
N SER A 33 -8.95 4.98 -3.27
CA SER A 33 -8.99 6.45 -3.27
C SER A 33 -7.62 7.10 -3.12
N LEU A 34 -6.64 6.38 -2.53
CA LEU A 34 -5.28 6.90 -2.32
C LEU A 34 -4.46 7.02 -3.63
N PHE A 35 -4.90 6.39 -4.72
CA PHE A 35 -4.18 6.33 -5.98
C PHE A 35 -5.08 6.48 -7.23
N ALA A 36 -6.35 6.83 -7.06
CA ALA A 36 -7.32 6.94 -8.16
C ALA A 36 -7.06 8.13 -9.08
N ASP A 37 -6.68 9.29 -8.52
CA ASP A 37 -6.63 10.55 -9.26
C ASP A 37 -5.37 10.70 -10.12
N GLN A 38 -4.29 10.02 -9.75
CA GLN A 38 -3.01 10.14 -10.41
C GLN A 38 -2.17 8.88 -10.28
N LYS A 39 -1.22 8.70 -11.22
CA LYS A 39 -0.27 7.60 -11.18
C LYS A 39 0.54 7.65 -9.87
N THR A 40 0.38 6.63 -9.05
CA THR A 40 0.92 6.58 -7.69
C THR A 40 1.68 5.26 -7.48
N ILE A 41 2.81 5.32 -6.77
CA ILE A 41 3.56 4.14 -6.33
C ILE A 41 3.18 3.87 -4.87
N VAL A 42 2.68 2.66 -4.59
CA VAL A 42 2.35 2.23 -3.23
C VAL A 42 3.41 1.27 -2.71
N ALA A 43 4.01 1.60 -1.57
CA ALA A 43 5.02 0.77 -0.91
C ALA A 43 4.49 0.28 0.45
N PHE A 44 4.40 -1.04 0.63
CA PHE A 44 4.04 -1.64 1.91
C PHE A 44 5.29 -1.79 2.79
N ILE A 45 5.32 -1.05 3.90
CA ILE A 45 6.38 -1.16 4.90
C ILE A 45 5.96 -2.15 6.00
N ARG A 46 6.81 -3.13 6.30
CA ARG A 46 6.47 -4.22 7.24
C ARG A 46 6.36 -3.74 8.70
N HIS A 47 7.08 -2.69 9.09
CA HIS A 47 7.06 -2.17 10.46
C HIS A 47 7.20 -0.65 10.47
N PHE A 48 6.27 0.03 11.13
CA PHE A 48 6.44 1.43 11.53
C PHE A 48 7.45 1.48 12.68
N GLY A 49 8.60 2.14 12.49
CA GLY A 49 9.68 2.23 13.49
C GLY A 49 10.82 1.20 13.34
N CYS A 50 10.97 0.54 12.19
CA CYS A 50 12.19 -0.22 11.89
C CYS A 50 13.39 0.74 11.84
N GLY A 51 14.36 0.60 12.75
CA GLY A 51 15.55 1.44 12.83
C GLY A 51 16.41 1.48 11.55
N VAL A 52 16.20 0.53 10.63
CA VAL A 52 16.87 0.45 9.32
C VAL A 52 16.09 1.18 8.21
N CYS A 53 14.79 1.44 8.41
CA CYS A 53 13.97 2.23 7.48
C CYS A 53 13.95 3.73 7.84
N THR A 54 14.47 4.10 9.02
CA THR A 54 14.54 5.48 9.53
C THR A 54 15.97 6.05 9.49
N SER A 55 16.99 5.28 9.10
CA SER A 55 18.35 5.81 9.00
C SER A 55 18.51 6.70 7.76
N PRO A 56 18.87 7.99 7.91
CA PRO A 56 19.49 8.74 6.82
C PRO A 56 20.87 8.12 6.51
N PRO A 57 21.48 8.42 5.34
CA PRO A 57 22.83 7.95 5.01
C PRO A 57 23.87 8.37 6.05
#